data_AF-A0A7S2UTJ2-F1
#
_entry.id   AF-A0A7S2UTJ2-F1
#
_cell.length_a   1.000
_cell.length_b   1.000
_cell.length_c   1.000
_cell.angle_alpha   90.00
_cell.angle_beta   90.00
_cell.angle_gamma   90.00
#
_symmetry.space_group_name_H-M   'P 1'
#
loop_
_entity.id
_entity.type
_entity.pdbx_description
1 polymer ?
#
loop_
_entity_poly.entity_id
_entity_poly.type
_entity_poly.pdbx_seq_one_letter_code
_entity_poly.pdbx_strand_id
1 'polypeptide(L)'
;MTIDQVFAAITKHNKKLADEDRFSTKSLNLVYRANNVQNMRFVDTPGIISNKGQGKDNREDIQDILRDTLKKPNTKLCVLLEPKEFSTNPIVDFCDETFGGRDKWTNQAIFLMTKFDKQLGDSVAGSKANKFFEEFHNNGIVPHLVITPTLPKEDLPTEELFNQRKALLETASNEESKRFDAWLSGHENFLQSNPDDELLLEKTKQRIGFESAKKVMRQIMLEDTARRLPEVLSALRRDLASCQNEVKTLKEKRRFNDPKEVKLVVGQILELIQRRILNYLDGDLETAVKFPEKLQTLDDELDGEEESDWYSKELNHHSEKEE
;
A
#
# COMPACT_ATOMS: atom_id res chain seq x y z
N MET A 1 3.49 16.87 15.16
CA MET A 1 3.74 18.17 14.52
C MET A 1 2.40 18.81 14.24
N THR A 2 2.27 20.13 14.43
CA THR A 2 1.10 20.89 13.96
C THR A 2 1.16 21.08 12.44
N ILE A 3 0.04 21.47 11.82
CA ILE A 3 -0.02 21.75 10.37
C ILE A 3 1.00 22.83 9.98
N ASP A 4 1.15 23.87 10.80
CA ASP A 4 2.08 24.99 10.54
C ASP A 4 3.54 24.53 10.58
N GLN A 5 3.90 23.66 11.52
CA GLN A 5 5.24 23.08 11.61
C GLN A 5 5.58 22.24 10.39
N VAL A 6 4.60 21.52 9.85
CA VAL A 6 4.74 20.71 8.63
C VAL A 6 4.91 21.60 7.41
N PHE A 7 4.05 22.62 7.27
CA PHE A 7 4.11 23.55 6.16
C PHE A 7 5.46 24.28 6.12
N ALA A 8 5.94 24.75 7.27
CA ALA A 8 7.26 25.38 7.39
C ALA A 8 8.40 24.41 7.07
N ALA A 9 8.33 23.15 7.52
CA ALA A 9 9.35 22.14 7.24
C ALA A 9 9.42 21.80 5.74
N ILE A 10 8.27 21.60 5.10
CA ILE A 10 8.18 21.33 3.65
C ILE A 10 8.69 22.53 2.86
N THR A 11 8.22 23.74 3.19
CA THR A 11 8.64 24.98 2.50
C THR A 11 10.15 25.18 2.60
N LYS A 12 10.74 24.98 3.79
CA LYS A 12 12.19 25.07 3.99
C LYS A 12 12.96 24.00 3.23
N HIS A 13 12.45 22.77 3.19
CA HIS A 13 13.07 21.67 2.45
C HIS A 13 13.05 21.91 0.94
N ASN A 14 11.90 22.32 0.40
CA ASN A 14 11.74 22.64 -1.03
C ASN A 14 12.62 23.82 -1.43
N LYS A 15 12.70 24.87 -0.59
CA LYS A 15 13.60 26.01 -0.84
C LYS A 15 15.06 25.56 -0.92
N LYS A 16 15.52 24.72 0.01
CA LYS A 16 16.87 24.18 0.00
C LYS A 16 17.15 23.34 -1.27
N LEU A 17 16.23 22.48 -1.68
CA LEU A 17 16.39 21.68 -2.90
C LEU A 17 16.40 22.54 -4.17
N ALA A 18 15.58 23.59 -4.22
CA ALA A 18 15.56 24.55 -5.31
C ALA A 18 16.86 25.36 -5.40
N ASP A 19 17.40 25.80 -4.26
CA ASP A 19 18.69 26.50 -4.18
C ASP A 19 19.86 25.60 -4.62
N GLU A 20 19.72 24.27 -4.47
CA GLU A 20 20.73 23.28 -4.86
C GLU A 20 20.54 22.73 -6.29
N ASP A 21 19.45 23.06 -7.00
CA ASP A 21 19.03 22.46 -8.29
C ASP A 21 19.07 20.92 -8.28
N ARG A 22 18.64 20.31 -7.17
CA ARG A 22 18.72 18.86 -6.94
C ARG A 22 17.36 18.21 -6.76
N PHE A 23 17.17 17.11 -7.49
CA PHE A 23 16.10 16.14 -7.24
C PHE A 23 16.53 15.16 -6.13
N SER A 24 15.61 14.81 -5.25
CA SER A 24 15.82 13.78 -4.22
C SER A 24 14.71 12.74 -4.30
N THR A 25 15.11 11.46 -4.38
CA THR A 25 14.20 10.31 -4.29
C THR A 25 13.79 10.01 -2.84
N LYS A 26 14.34 10.73 -1.85
CA LYS A 26 14.06 10.49 -0.44
C LYS A 26 12.66 10.99 -0.09
N SER A 27 11.79 10.07 0.32
CA SER A 27 10.43 10.40 0.75
C SER A 27 10.41 11.33 1.97
N LEU A 28 9.55 12.35 1.93
CA LEU A 28 9.16 13.11 3.10
C LEU A 28 7.90 12.48 3.73
N ASN A 29 8.01 12.07 4.99
CA ASN A 29 6.91 11.41 5.68
C ASN A 29 6.16 12.41 6.57
N LEU A 30 4.89 12.63 6.23
CA LEU A 30 3.96 13.44 7.00
C LEU A 30 2.92 12.54 7.68
N VAL A 31 2.80 12.65 9.00
CA VAL A 31 1.75 11.99 9.79
C VAL A 31 0.81 13.03 10.36
N TYR A 32 -0.43 13.02 9.89
CA TYR A 32 -1.54 13.81 10.42
C TYR A 32 -2.53 12.91 11.15
N ARG A 33 -2.92 13.29 12.37
CA ARG A 33 -3.88 12.54 13.20
C ARG A 33 -4.99 13.47 13.65
N ALA A 34 -6.22 13.11 13.31
CA ALA A 34 -7.42 13.81 13.75
C ALA A 34 -8.61 12.83 13.78
N ASN A 35 -9.66 13.15 14.54
CA ASN A 35 -10.83 12.27 14.70
C ASN A 35 -11.75 12.27 13.46
N ASN A 36 -11.55 13.20 12.53
CA ASN A 36 -12.34 13.39 11.32
C ASN A 36 -11.63 12.94 10.03
N VAL A 37 -10.47 12.28 10.13
CA VAL A 37 -9.74 11.76 8.96
C VAL A 37 -9.73 10.24 8.95
N GLN A 38 -9.83 9.66 7.76
CA GLN A 38 -9.65 8.22 7.59
C GLN A 38 -8.16 7.86 7.67
N ASN A 39 -7.87 6.64 8.16
CA ASN A 39 -6.50 6.14 8.18
C ASN A 39 -6.05 5.83 6.76
N MET A 40 -5.32 6.77 6.17
CA MET A 40 -4.90 6.75 4.77
C MET A 40 -3.45 7.19 4.63
N ARG A 41 -2.80 6.66 3.59
CA ARG A 41 -1.52 7.17 3.11
C ARG A 41 -1.70 7.71 1.71
N PHE A 42 -1.54 9.02 1.56
CA PHE A 42 -1.35 9.64 0.26
C PHE A 42 0.14 9.66 -0.05
N VAL A 43 0.51 9.21 -1.25
CA VAL A 43 1.86 9.32 -1.77
C VAL A 43 1.79 10.31 -2.91
N ASP A 44 2.25 11.53 -2.66
CA ASP A 44 2.38 12.55 -3.69
C ASP A 44 3.71 12.33 -4.41
N THR A 45 3.67 12.21 -5.73
CA THR A 45 4.85 11.97 -6.55
C THR A 45 5.23 13.24 -7.31
N PRO A 46 6.52 13.45 -7.60
CA PRO A 46 6.97 14.58 -8.40
C PRO A 46 6.17 14.69 -9.71
N GLY A 47 5.82 15.92 -10.09
CA GLY A 47 5.15 16.18 -11.36
C GLY A 47 6.05 15.79 -12.55
N ILE A 48 5.44 15.24 -13.60
CA ILE A 48 6.16 14.88 -14.82
C ILE A 48 6.35 16.14 -15.65
N ILE A 49 7.60 16.57 -15.82
CA ILE A 49 7.96 17.63 -16.77
C ILE A 49 8.10 16.96 -18.14
N SER A 50 7.16 17.25 -19.04
CA SER A 50 7.10 16.67 -20.40
C SER A 50 8.24 17.12 -21.31
N ASN A 51 8.90 18.23 -20.98
CA ASN A 51 10.01 18.75 -21.75
C ASN A 51 11.32 18.07 -21.32
N LYS A 52 11.99 17.40 -22.27
CA LYS A 52 13.39 16.98 -22.17
C LYS A 52 14.30 18.21 -22.05
N GLY A 53 14.30 18.85 -20.88
CA GLY A 53 15.17 19.98 -20.58
C GLY A 53 16.63 19.52 -20.41
N GLN A 54 17.56 20.48 -20.48
CA GLN A 54 19.01 20.27 -20.35
C GLN A 54 19.49 19.81 -18.95
N GLY A 55 18.58 19.39 -18.07
CA GLY A 55 18.88 18.87 -16.74
C GLY A 55 19.04 17.35 -16.71
N LYS A 56 19.45 16.81 -15.55
CA LYS A 56 19.51 15.35 -15.32
C LYS A 56 18.11 14.75 -15.53
N ASP A 57 18.00 13.74 -16.38
CA ASP A 57 16.71 13.09 -16.69
C ASP A 57 16.24 12.26 -15.49
N ASN A 58 15.41 12.87 -14.65
CA ASN A 58 14.83 12.21 -13.46
C ASN A 58 13.61 11.35 -13.80
N ARG A 59 13.29 11.16 -15.10
CA ARG A 59 12.11 10.40 -15.54
C ARG A 59 12.17 8.95 -15.08
N GLU A 60 13.32 8.30 -15.23
CA GLU A 60 13.52 6.92 -14.77
C GLU A 60 13.35 6.80 -13.25
N ASP A 61 13.91 7.74 -12.48
CA ASP A 61 13.75 7.76 -11.01
C ASP A 61 12.27 7.89 -10.62
N ILE A 62 11.49 8.71 -11.32
CA ILE A 62 10.04 8.86 -11.09
C ILE A 62 9.29 7.57 -11.49
N GLN A 63 9.67 6.94 -12.61
CA GLN A 63 9.10 5.66 -13.03
C GLN A 63 9.35 4.59 -11.98
N ASP A 64 10.56 4.51 -11.43
CA ASP A 64 10.91 3.56 -10.37
C ASP A 64 10.13 3.80 -9.08
N ILE A 65 10.00 5.07 -8.65
CA ILE A 65 9.16 5.42 -7.50
C ILE A 65 7.71 4.94 -7.69
N LEU A 66 7.15 5.13 -8.89
CA LEU A 66 5.78 4.73 -9.20
C LEU A 66 5.64 3.20 -9.27
N ARG A 67 6.57 2.51 -9.95
CA ARG A 67 6.61 1.05 -10.04
C ARG A 67 6.71 0.43 -8.64
N ASP A 68 7.61 0.93 -7.80
CA ASP A 68 7.80 0.40 -6.45
C ASP A 68 6.64 0.74 -5.50
N THR A 69 5.98 1.88 -5.72
CA THR A 69 4.79 2.24 -4.95
C THR A 69 3.61 1.35 -5.31
N LEU A 70 3.37 1.12 -6.61
CA LEU A 70 2.25 0.28 -7.07
C LEU A 70 2.43 -1.21 -6.81
N LYS A 71 3.66 -1.71 -6.67
CA LYS A 71 3.91 -3.08 -6.17
C LYS A 71 3.39 -3.31 -4.75
N LYS A 72 3.21 -2.25 -3.94
CA LYS A 72 2.73 -2.39 -2.57
C LYS A 72 1.25 -2.77 -2.57
N PRO A 73 0.84 -3.72 -1.71
CA PRO A 73 -0.56 -4.14 -1.67
C PRO A 73 -1.46 -2.98 -1.23
N ASN A 74 -2.69 -2.94 -1.76
CA ASN A 74 -3.68 -1.88 -1.48
C ASN A 74 -3.21 -0.48 -1.88
N THR A 75 -2.55 -0.40 -3.04
CA THR A 75 -2.21 0.87 -3.68
C THR A 75 -3.16 1.09 -4.85
N LYS A 76 -3.66 2.31 -4.98
CA LYS A 76 -4.40 2.78 -6.16
C LYS A 76 -3.68 3.97 -6.74
N LEU A 77 -3.66 4.04 -8.06
CA LEU A 77 -3.08 5.18 -8.76
C LEU A 77 -4.14 6.27 -8.88
N CYS A 78 -3.85 7.49 -8.43
CA CYS A 78 -4.69 8.64 -8.72
C CYS A 78 -4.03 9.44 -9.85
N VAL A 79 -4.64 9.45 -11.03
CA VAL A 79 -4.10 10.14 -12.21
C VAL A 79 -4.79 11.48 -12.37
N LEU A 80 -4.00 12.55 -12.28
CA LEU A 80 -4.46 13.90 -12.54
C LEU A 80 -4.32 14.21 -14.03
N LEU A 81 -5.45 14.32 -14.71
CA LEU A 81 -5.53 14.63 -16.14
C LEU A 81 -5.71 16.14 -16.32
N GLU A 82 -5.06 16.67 -17.35
CA GLU A 82 -5.41 17.99 -17.88
C GLU A 82 -6.67 17.91 -18.76
N PRO A 83 -7.47 18.97 -18.84
CA PRO A 83 -8.69 19.00 -19.63
C PRO A 83 -8.35 19.34 -21.09
N LYS A 84 -7.54 18.48 -21.70
CA LYS A 84 -7.09 18.52 -23.10
C LYS A 84 -7.52 17.23 -23.80
N GLU A 85 -7.43 17.22 -25.13
CA GLU A 85 -7.68 16.02 -25.94
C GLU A 85 -6.82 14.85 -25.43
N PHE A 86 -7.42 13.66 -25.45
CA PHE A 86 -6.81 12.45 -24.89
C PHE A 86 -5.44 12.17 -25.51
N SER A 87 -5.34 12.26 -26.84
CA SER A 87 -4.11 12.07 -27.63
C SER A 87 -2.94 12.98 -27.23
N THR A 88 -3.22 14.09 -26.54
CA THR A 88 -2.22 15.08 -26.14
C THR A 88 -1.87 15.01 -24.65
N ASN A 89 -2.38 14.01 -23.92
CA ASN A 89 -2.25 13.95 -22.47
C ASN A 89 -0.97 13.20 -22.05
N PRO A 90 0.13 13.91 -21.68
CA PRO A 90 1.45 13.29 -21.50
C PRO A 90 1.51 12.32 -20.32
N ILE A 91 0.59 12.45 -19.36
CA ILE A 91 0.51 11.56 -18.20
C ILE A 91 0.05 10.16 -18.60
N VAL A 92 -0.83 10.04 -19.60
CA VAL A 92 -1.34 8.75 -20.07
C VAL A 92 -0.20 7.99 -20.75
N ASP A 93 0.50 8.64 -21.67
CA ASP A 93 1.67 8.06 -22.34
C ASP A 93 2.77 7.67 -21.35
N PHE A 94 3.02 8.53 -20.37
CA PHE A 94 3.99 8.25 -19.32
C PHE A 94 3.59 7.02 -18.49
N CYS A 95 2.32 6.88 -18.12
CA CYS A 95 1.84 5.68 -17.40
C CYS A 95 1.91 4.43 -18.29
N ASP A 96 1.57 4.53 -19.58
CA ASP A 96 1.65 3.41 -20.52
C ASP A 96 3.10 2.91 -20.66
N GLU A 97 4.07 3.83 -20.74
CA GLU A 97 5.51 3.50 -20.73
C GLU A 97 5.94 2.87 -19.39
N THR A 98 5.56 3.48 -18.27
CA THR A 98 5.97 3.06 -16.92
C THR A 98 5.48 1.65 -16.58
N PHE A 99 4.24 1.35 -16.91
CA PHE A 99 3.57 0.10 -16.54
C PHE A 99 3.52 -0.92 -17.68
N GLY A 100 4.04 -0.57 -18.86
CA GLY A 100 4.18 -1.46 -20.02
C GLY A 100 2.85 -1.79 -20.69
N GLY A 101 1.95 -0.82 -20.80
CA GLY A 101 0.67 -0.93 -21.49
C GLY A 101 -0.54 -0.44 -20.67
N ARG A 102 -1.52 0.12 -21.37
CA ARG A 102 -2.72 0.79 -20.80
C ARG A 102 -3.61 -0.12 -19.97
N ASP A 103 -3.79 -1.35 -20.43
CA ASP A 103 -4.61 -2.38 -19.79
C ASP A 103 -4.09 -2.80 -18.40
N LYS A 104 -2.79 -2.62 -18.15
CA LYS A 104 -2.14 -3.05 -16.90
C LYS A 104 -2.40 -2.15 -15.71
N TRP A 105 -2.62 -0.85 -15.93
CA TRP A 105 -2.70 0.14 -14.84
C TRP A 105 -4.07 0.81 -14.72
N THR A 106 -4.81 0.95 -15.83
CA THR A 106 -6.10 1.66 -15.86
C THR A 106 -7.13 1.08 -14.88
N ASN A 107 -7.20 -0.24 -14.73
CA ASN A 107 -8.10 -0.93 -13.78
C ASN A 107 -7.77 -0.65 -12.31
N GLN A 108 -6.56 -0.18 -12.02
CA GLN A 108 -6.11 0.17 -10.67
C GLN A 108 -6.05 1.68 -10.45
N ALA A 109 -6.52 2.46 -11.43
CA ALA A 109 -6.44 3.90 -11.43
C ALA A 109 -7.80 4.57 -11.17
N ILE A 110 -7.73 5.74 -10.55
CA ILE A 110 -8.81 6.70 -10.42
C ILE A 110 -8.37 7.94 -11.16
N PHE A 111 -9.22 8.42 -12.07
CA PHE A 111 -8.89 9.53 -12.94
C PHE A 111 -9.59 10.79 -12.44
N LEU A 112 -8.83 11.85 -12.21
CA LEU A 112 -9.34 13.18 -11.88
C LEU A 112 -8.91 14.15 -12.98
N MET A 113 -9.86 14.68 -13.74
CA MET A 113 -9.60 15.75 -14.68
C MET A 113 -9.68 17.09 -13.96
N THR A 114 -8.51 17.66 -13.66
CA THR A 114 -8.37 18.88 -12.88
C THR A 114 -8.43 20.12 -13.76
N LYS A 115 -8.73 21.29 -13.17
CA LYS A 115 -8.80 22.58 -13.89
C LYS A 115 -9.84 22.61 -15.02
N PHE A 116 -10.92 21.84 -14.86
CA PHE A 116 -11.96 21.73 -15.89
C PHE A 116 -12.69 23.05 -16.15
N ASP A 117 -12.56 24.03 -15.25
CA ASP A 117 -13.03 25.41 -15.45
C ASP A 117 -12.49 26.06 -16.72
N LYS A 118 -11.31 25.66 -17.19
CA LYS A 118 -10.76 26.12 -18.48
C LYS A 118 -11.60 25.67 -19.67
N GLN A 119 -12.17 24.47 -19.62
CA GLN A 119 -13.07 23.95 -20.66
C GLN A 119 -14.49 24.49 -20.51
N LEU A 120 -14.91 24.90 -19.31
CA LEU A 120 -16.23 25.51 -19.11
C LEU A 120 -16.40 26.83 -19.88
N GLY A 121 -15.31 27.56 -20.12
CA GLY A 121 -15.30 28.83 -20.83
C GLY A 121 -15.39 28.72 -22.36
N ASP A 122 -15.03 27.57 -22.94
CA ASP A 122 -15.01 27.32 -24.40
C ASP A 122 -16.38 26.85 -24.93
N SER A 123 -17.46 27.40 -24.36
CA SER A 123 -18.87 26.99 -24.47
C SER A 123 -19.48 27.04 -25.88
N VAL A 124 -19.00 26.18 -26.78
CA VAL A 124 -19.80 25.63 -27.89
C VAL A 124 -20.25 24.24 -27.47
N ALA A 125 -21.46 24.23 -26.93
CA ALA A 125 -22.11 23.22 -26.12
C ALA A 125 -22.35 21.85 -26.78
N GLY A 126 -22.47 20.83 -25.94
CA GLY A 126 -23.13 19.57 -26.26
C GLY A 126 -22.31 18.54 -27.01
N SER A 127 -22.46 18.48 -28.33
CA SER A 127 -21.78 17.49 -29.19
C SER A 127 -20.28 17.42 -28.94
N LYS A 128 -19.63 18.58 -28.75
CA LYS A 128 -18.18 18.63 -28.49
C LYS A 128 -17.82 18.04 -27.13
N ALA A 129 -18.68 18.14 -26.12
CA ALA A 129 -18.40 17.59 -24.79
C ALA A 129 -18.44 16.05 -24.83
N ASN A 130 -19.44 15.44 -25.47
CA ASN A 130 -19.46 13.98 -25.63
C ASN A 130 -18.29 13.49 -26.48
N LYS A 131 -17.99 14.15 -27.61
CA LYS A 131 -16.81 13.83 -28.44
C LYS A 131 -15.50 13.95 -27.68
N PHE A 132 -15.38 14.96 -26.82
CA PHE A 132 -14.22 15.14 -25.95
C PHE A 132 -14.04 13.93 -25.01
N PHE A 133 -15.11 13.41 -24.41
CA PHE A 133 -15.03 12.25 -23.52
C PHE A 133 -15.00 10.91 -24.25
N GLU A 134 -15.43 10.85 -25.51
CA GLU A 134 -15.51 9.63 -26.30
C GLU A 134 -14.15 8.92 -26.39
N GLU A 135 -13.09 9.68 -26.68
CA GLU A 135 -11.74 9.11 -26.78
C GLU A 135 -11.24 8.57 -25.43
N PHE A 136 -11.51 9.26 -24.31
CA PHE A 136 -11.20 8.74 -22.97
C PHE A 136 -11.97 7.44 -22.68
N HIS A 137 -13.28 7.43 -22.97
CA HIS A 137 -14.14 6.28 -22.70
C HIS A 137 -13.77 5.06 -23.53
N ASN A 138 -13.44 5.25 -24.81
CA ASN A 138 -12.99 4.17 -25.70
C ASN A 138 -11.67 3.54 -25.23
N ASN A 139 -10.92 4.26 -24.40
CA ASN A 139 -9.68 3.80 -23.77
C ASN A 139 -9.87 3.35 -22.31
N GLY A 140 -11.11 3.13 -21.86
CA GLY A 140 -11.43 2.65 -20.52
C GLY A 140 -11.26 3.70 -19.41
N ILE A 141 -11.09 4.97 -19.77
CA ILE A 141 -10.87 6.07 -18.83
C ILE A 141 -12.16 6.87 -18.66
N VAL A 142 -12.68 6.92 -17.44
CA VAL A 142 -13.88 7.69 -17.09
C VAL A 142 -13.51 8.67 -15.98
N PRO A 143 -13.06 9.89 -16.33
CA PRO A 143 -12.53 10.84 -15.36
C PRO A 143 -13.62 11.46 -14.50
N HIS A 144 -13.29 11.74 -13.24
CA HIS A 144 -14.04 12.69 -12.43
C HIS A 144 -13.65 14.11 -12.81
N LEU A 145 -14.65 14.94 -13.10
CA LEU A 145 -14.44 16.33 -13.46
C LEU A 145 -14.36 17.16 -12.19
N VAL A 146 -13.23 17.81 -11.96
CA VAL A 146 -13.00 18.60 -10.73
C VAL A 146 -12.43 19.98 -11.04
N ILE A 147 -12.95 20.97 -10.31
CA ILE A 147 -12.52 22.36 -10.39
C ILE A 147 -11.86 22.73 -9.08
N THR A 148 -10.54 22.82 -9.11
CA THR A 148 -9.76 23.30 -7.97
C THR A 148 -9.80 24.82 -7.92
N PRO A 149 -10.23 25.44 -6.81
CA PRO A 149 -10.12 26.88 -6.66
C PRO A 149 -8.65 27.30 -6.69
N THR A 150 -8.33 28.26 -7.55
CA THR A 150 -6.98 28.82 -7.68
C THR A 150 -6.90 30.16 -6.97
N LEU A 151 -5.82 30.39 -6.22
CA LEU A 151 -5.54 31.71 -5.68
C LEU A 151 -5.26 32.69 -6.82
N PRO A 152 -5.80 33.91 -6.76
CA PRO A 152 -5.54 34.94 -7.78
C PRO A 152 -4.12 35.51 -7.72
N LYS A 153 -3.44 35.43 -6.56
CA LYS A 153 -2.04 35.87 -6.36
C LYS A 153 -1.31 34.94 -5.40
N GLU A 154 -0.10 34.53 -5.76
CA GLU A 154 0.76 33.68 -4.92
C GLU A 154 1.87 34.48 -4.19
N ASP A 155 1.99 35.78 -4.46
CA ASP A 155 3.06 36.66 -3.93
C ASP A 155 2.79 37.18 -2.51
N LEU A 156 1.99 36.46 -1.73
CA LEU A 156 1.59 36.90 -0.38
C LEU A 156 2.51 36.31 0.70
N PRO A 157 2.61 36.94 1.88
CA PRO A 157 3.28 36.36 3.04
C PRO A 157 2.71 34.97 3.40
N THR A 158 3.58 34.08 3.90
CA THR A 158 3.26 32.67 4.21
C THR A 158 1.98 32.48 5.04
N GLU A 159 1.78 33.31 6.07
CA GLU A 159 0.61 33.23 6.96
C GLU A 159 -0.68 33.67 6.26
N GLU A 160 -0.61 34.71 5.43
CA GLU A 160 -1.74 35.17 4.62
C GLU A 160 -2.10 34.16 3.54
N LEU A 161 -1.11 33.57 2.86
CA LEU A 161 -1.33 32.48 1.91
C LEU A 161 -2.04 31.30 2.57
N PHE A 162 -1.60 30.91 3.78
CA PHE A 162 -2.23 29.82 4.51
C PHE A 162 -3.70 30.12 4.84
N ASN A 163 -3.98 31.32 5.35
CA ASN A 163 -5.34 31.74 5.69
C ASN A 163 -6.24 31.80 4.45
N GLN A 164 -5.76 32.33 3.33
CA GLN A 164 -6.52 32.38 2.08
C GLN A 164 -6.77 30.98 1.49
N ARG A 165 -5.77 30.08 1.52
CA ARG A 165 -5.96 28.69 1.09
C ARG A 165 -6.99 27.99 1.96
N LYS A 166 -6.95 28.20 3.28
CA LYS A 166 -7.94 27.64 4.20
C LYS A 166 -9.36 28.13 3.87
N ALA A 167 -9.53 29.44 3.69
CA ALA A 167 -10.82 30.02 3.30
C ALA A 167 -11.33 29.46 1.95
N LEU A 168 -10.46 29.33 0.95
CA LEU A 168 -10.81 28.72 -0.33
C LEU A 168 -11.24 27.27 -0.20
N LEU A 169 -10.56 26.47 0.64
CA LEU A 169 -10.94 25.08 0.87
C LEU A 169 -12.33 24.95 1.52
N GLU A 170 -12.71 25.91 2.38
CA GLU A 170 -14.03 25.95 3.02
C GLU A 170 -15.16 26.24 2.02
N THR A 171 -14.91 27.05 0.98
CA THR A 171 -15.92 27.38 -0.05
C THR A 171 -15.84 26.52 -1.32
N ALA A 172 -14.75 25.78 -1.52
CA ALA A 172 -14.42 25.05 -2.75
C ALA A 172 -15.57 24.20 -3.29
N SER A 173 -16.21 23.41 -2.42
CA SER A 173 -17.26 22.46 -2.85
C SER A 173 -18.52 23.19 -3.33
N ASN A 174 -18.86 24.31 -2.70
CA ASN A 174 -20.02 25.13 -3.08
C ASN A 174 -19.75 25.89 -4.38
N GLU A 175 -18.55 26.44 -4.55
CA GLU A 175 -18.17 27.15 -5.77
C GLU A 175 -18.10 26.21 -6.98
N GLU A 176 -17.53 25.03 -6.79
CA GLU A 176 -17.47 24.00 -7.82
C GLU A 176 -18.88 23.57 -8.25
N SER A 177 -19.77 23.29 -7.29
CA SER A 177 -21.16 22.89 -7.57
C SER A 177 -21.87 23.96 -8.41
N LYS A 178 -21.79 25.23 -8.01
CA LYS A 178 -22.40 26.34 -8.78
C LYS A 178 -21.89 26.42 -10.22
N ARG A 179 -20.59 26.21 -10.46
CA ARG A 179 -20.00 26.26 -11.80
C ARG A 179 -20.49 25.10 -12.66
N PHE A 180 -20.56 23.89 -12.11
CA PHE A 180 -21.07 22.73 -12.84
C PHE A 180 -22.58 22.81 -13.07
N ASP A 181 -23.37 23.31 -12.12
CA ASP A 181 -24.80 23.53 -12.29
C ASP A 181 -25.09 24.51 -13.43
N ALA A 182 -24.32 25.62 -13.48
CA ALA A 182 -24.42 26.59 -14.57
C ALA A 182 -24.06 25.98 -15.92
N TRP A 183 -23.01 25.15 -15.96
CA TRP A 183 -22.59 24.45 -17.19
C TRP A 183 -23.62 23.43 -17.67
N LEU A 184 -24.17 22.61 -16.76
CA LEU A 184 -25.22 21.64 -17.06
C LEU A 184 -26.49 22.33 -17.57
N SER A 185 -26.90 23.42 -16.92
CA SER A 185 -28.03 24.24 -17.36
C SER A 185 -27.80 24.84 -18.75
N GLY A 186 -26.57 25.31 -19.02
CA GLY A 186 -26.18 25.81 -20.35
C GLY A 186 -26.26 24.73 -21.43
N HIS A 187 -25.85 23.50 -21.10
CA HIS A 187 -25.95 22.36 -22.00
C HIS A 187 -27.41 21.96 -22.28
N GLU A 188 -28.27 21.93 -21.27
CA GLU A 188 -29.71 21.67 -21.43
C GLU A 188 -30.39 22.74 -22.30
N ASN A 189 -30.09 24.02 -22.08
CA ASN A 189 -30.61 25.13 -22.88
C ASN A 189 -30.14 25.04 -24.34
N PHE A 190 -28.90 24.59 -24.58
CA PHE A 190 -28.40 24.40 -25.94
C PHE A 190 -29.13 23.28 -26.68
N LEU A 191 -29.46 22.19 -26.01
CA LEU A 191 -30.23 21.08 -26.59
C LEU A 191 -31.66 21.48 -26.95
N GLN A 192 -32.28 22.40 -26.20
CA GLN A 192 -33.56 22.98 -26.61
C GLN A 192 -33.47 23.71 -27.96
N SER A 193 -32.31 24.29 -28.26
CA SER A 193 -32.04 24.98 -29.54
C SER A 193 -31.48 24.05 -30.62
N ASN A 194 -30.97 22.86 -30.26
CA ASN A 194 -30.34 21.88 -31.15
C ASN A 194 -30.78 20.45 -30.74
N PRO A 195 -32.02 20.06 -31.06
CA PRO A 195 -32.63 18.81 -30.57
C PRO A 195 -32.00 17.54 -31.15
N ASP A 196 -31.24 17.65 -32.25
CA ASP A 196 -30.54 16.53 -32.88
C ASP A 196 -29.18 16.22 -32.22
N ASP A 197 -28.74 17.04 -31.26
CA ASP A 197 -27.48 16.83 -30.56
C ASP A 197 -27.65 15.86 -29.36
N GLU A 198 -26.57 15.19 -28.98
CA GLU A 198 -26.59 14.16 -27.94
C GLU A 198 -26.57 14.76 -26.53
N LEU A 199 -27.36 14.15 -25.65
CA LEU A 199 -27.30 14.42 -24.21
C LEU A 199 -25.94 13.99 -23.65
N LEU A 200 -25.42 14.78 -22.70
CA LEU A 200 -24.25 14.37 -21.92
C LEU A 200 -24.49 13.00 -21.29
N LEU A 201 -23.55 12.08 -21.52
CA LEU A 201 -23.66 10.70 -21.04
C LEU A 201 -23.85 10.65 -19.52
N GLU A 202 -24.77 9.81 -19.04
CA GLU A 202 -25.07 9.67 -17.60
C GLU A 202 -23.84 9.30 -16.77
N LYS A 203 -22.95 8.46 -17.32
CA LYS A 203 -21.67 8.13 -16.68
C LYS A 203 -20.80 9.36 -16.41
N THR A 204 -20.86 10.38 -17.26
CA THR A 204 -20.13 11.63 -17.07
C THR A 204 -20.81 12.47 -15.99
N LYS A 205 -22.14 12.61 -16.04
CA LYS A 205 -22.92 13.35 -15.03
C LYS A 205 -22.69 12.82 -13.61
N GLN A 206 -22.62 11.49 -13.45
CA GLN A 206 -22.37 10.85 -12.16
C GLN A 206 -20.95 11.08 -11.61
N ARG A 207 -20.02 11.60 -12.43
CA ARG A 207 -18.62 11.84 -12.06
C ARG A 207 -18.24 13.32 -12.02
N ILE A 208 -19.21 14.19 -11.79
CA ILE A 208 -18.98 15.64 -11.65
C ILE A 208 -18.69 15.99 -10.17
N GLY A 209 -17.66 16.80 -9.96
CA GLY A 209 -17.32 17.45 -8.69
C GLY A 209 -16.59 16.57 -7.66
N PHE A 210 -16.03 17.22 -6.65
CA PHE A 210 -15.28 16.62 -5.55
C PHE A 210 -16.10 15.60 -4.78
N GLU A 211 -17.39 15.83 -4.57
CA GLU A 211 -18.23 14.91 -3.80
C GLU A 211 -18.41 13.56 -4.51
N SER A 212 -18.53 13.55 -5.83
CA SER A 212 -18.57 12.28 -6.59
C SER A 212 -17.23 11.54 -6.48
N ALA A 213 -16.12 12.25 -6.64
CA ALA A 213 -14.77 11.69 -6.54
C ALA A 213 -14.50 11.12 -5.14
N LYS A 214 -14.85 11.86 -4.07
CA LYS A 214 -14.71 11.42 -2.67
C LYS A 214 -15.50 10.15 -2.40
N LYS A 215 -16.76 10.07 -2.87
CA LYS A 215 -17.61 8.88 -2.69
C LYS A 215 -17.00 7.65 -3.37
N VAL A 216 -16.54 7.79 -4.61
CA VAL A 216 -15.92 6.69 -5.35
C VAL A 216 -14.59 6.25 -4.72
N MET A 217 -13.72 7.20 -4.38
CA MET A 217 -12.46 6.89 -3.69
C MET A 217 -12.70 6.16 -2.37
N ARG A 218 -13.65 6.63 -1.56
CA ARG A 218 -14.05 5.97 -0.31
C ARG A 218 -14.57 4.56 -0.54
N GLN A 219 -15.43 4.37 -1.55
CA GLN A 219 -15.98 3.06 -1.86
C GLN A 219 -14.89 2.06 -2.25
N ILE A 220 -14.01 2.44 -3.18
CA ILE A 220 -12.89 1.60 -3.62
C ILE A 220 -12.03 1.18 -2.42
N MET A 221 -11.72 2.12 -1.54
CA MET A 221 -10.96 1.82 -0.34
C MET A 221 -11.65 0.83 0.60
N LEU A 222 -12.95 1.01 0.84
CA LEU A 222 -13.72 0.12 1.71
C LEU A 222 -13.78 -1.29 1.13
N GLU A 223 -13.98 -1.40 -0.18
CA GLU A 223 -14.01 -2.67 -0.90
C GLU A 223 -12.65 -3.37 -0.87
N ASP A 224 -11.55 -2.66 -1.13
CA ASP A 224 -10.22 -3.26 -1.07
C ASP A 224 -9.82 -3.66 0.36
N THR A 225 -10.22 -2.87 1.35
CA THR A 225 -10.03 -3.22 2.78
C THR A 225 -10.82 -4.48 3.13
N ALA A 226 -12.10 -4.55 2.74
CA ALA A 226 -12.96 -5.70 3.00
C ALA A 226 -12.43 -6.96 2.31
N ARG A 227 -11.97 -6.86 1.05
CA ARG A 227 -11.39 -7.97 0.30
C ARG A 227 -10.14 -8.55 0.96
N ARG A 228 -9.31 -7.69 1.58
CA ARG A 228 -8.04 -8.10 2.21
C ARG A 228 -8.17 -8.56 3.66
N LEU A 229 -9.25 -8.21 4.34
CA LEU A 229 -9.46 -8.57 5.74
C LEU A 229 -9.26 -10.08 6.02
N PRO A 230 -9.74 -11.01 5.17
CA PRO A 230 -9.48 -12.45 5.34
C PRO A 230 -8.00 -12.84 5.29
N GLU A 231 -7.22 -12.23 4.39
CA GLU A 231 -5.78 -12.50 4.24
C GLU A 231 -5.01 -12.05 5.49
N VAL A 232 -5.32 -10.84 5.97
CA VAL A 232 -4.71 -10.27 7.17
C VAL A 232 -5.07 -11.11 8.40
N LEU A 233 -6.33 -11.53 8.54
CA LEU A 233 -6.75 -12.42 9.62
C LEU A 233 -6.04 -13.77 9.56
N SER A 234 -5.82 -14.32 8.37
CA SER A 234 -5.08 -15.59 8.20
C SER A 234 -3.60 -15.43 8.58
N ALA A 235 -2.96 -14.33 8.18
CA ALA A 235 -1.59 -14.02 8.61
C ALA A 235 -1.48 -13.89 10.13
N LEU A 236 -2.36 -13.09 10.77
CA LEU A 236 -2.37 -12.93 12.23
C LEU A 236 -2.62 -14.24 12.98
N ARG A 237 -3.45 -15.14 12.44
CA ARG A 237 -3.65 -16.48 13.02
C ARG A 237 -2.40 -17.35 12.95
N ARG A 238 -1.65 -17.28 11.85
CA ARG A 238 -0.36 -17.97 11.73
C ARG A 238 0.67 -17.41 12.71
N ASP A 239 0.76 -16.10 12.81
CA ASP A 239 1.67 -15.43 13.75
C ASP A 239 1.32 -15.80 15.19
N LEU A 240 0.03 -15.77 15.55
CA LEU A 240 -0.44 -16.19 16.87
C LEU A 240 -0.07 -17.64 17.17
N ALA A 241 -0.28 -18.57 16.23
CA ALA A 241 0.09 -19.97 16.39
C ALA A 241 1.60 -20.14 16.58
N SER A 242 2.41 -19.39 15.83
CA SER A 242 3.87 -19.37 15.98
C SER A 242 4.28 -18.89 17.39
N CYS A 243 3.75 -17.75 17.84
CA CYS A 243 4.03 -17.24 19.17
C CYS A 243 3.54 -18.18 20.28
N GLN A 244 2.41 -18.86 20.10
CA GLN A 244 1.91 -19.85 21.07
C GLN A 244 2.84 -21.06 21.19
N ASN A 245 3.35 -21.55 20.07
CA ASN A 245 4.34 -22.64 20.05
C ASN A 245 5.63 -22.20 20.75
N GLU A 246 6.13 -21.01 20.45
CA GLU A 246 7.31 -20.45 21.10
C GLU A 246 7.13 -20.33 22.62
N VAL A 247 5.98 -19.80 23.07
CA VAL A 247 5.65 -19.73 24.50
C VAL A 247 5.60 -21.11 25.13
N LYS A 248 5.07 -22.13 24.44
CA LYS A 248 5.05 -23.51 24.94
C LYS A 248 6.47 -24.06 25.10
N THR A 249 7.32 -23.91 24.08
CA THR A 249 8.72 -24.33 24.13
C THR A 249 9.49 -23.63 25.24
N LEU A 250 9.29 -22.32 25.42
CA LEU A 250 9.94 -21.56 26.50
C LEU A 250 9.44 -21.98 27.88
N LYS A 251 8.16 -22.32 28.04
CA LYS A 251 7.63 -22.89 29.29
C LYS A 251 8.23 -24.26 29.59
N GLU A 252 8.35 -25.13 28.59
CA GLU A 252 9.00 -26.43 28.73
C GLU A 252 10.47 -26.27 29.11
N LYS A 253 11.23 -25.39 28.45
CA LYS A 253 12.62 -25.08 28.84
C LYS A 253 12.71 -24.53 30.26
N ARG A 254 11.83 -23.61 30.64
CA ARG A 254 11.79 -23.02 31.98
C ARG A 254 11.47 -24.05 33.07
N ARG A 255 10.71 -25.11 32.74
CA ARG A 255 10.44 -26.22 33.67
C ARG A 255 11.74 -26.87 34.15
N PHE A 256 12.76 -26.94 33.30
CA PHE A 256 14.07 -27.51 33.65
C PHE A 256 15.02 -26.51 34.34
N ASN A 257 14.61 -25.25 34.53
CA ASN A 257 15.35 -24.29 35.35
C ASN A 257 14.99 -24.36 36.83
N ASP A 258 13.94 -25.11 37.22
CA ASP A 258 13.60 -25.39 38.61
C ASP A 258 14.21 -26.74 39.04
N PRO A 259 15.18 -26.76 39.97
CA PRO A 259 15.79 -27.99 40.46
C PRO A 259 14.79 -29.03 41.01
N LYS A 260 13.63 -28.61 41.53
CA LYS A 260 12.59 -29.52 42.02
C LYS A 260 11.92 -30.29 40.88
N GLU A 261 11.61 -29.61 39.78
CA GLU A 261 11.03 -30.22 38.59
C GLU A 261 12.04 -31.13 37.89
N VAL A 262 13.31 -30.71 37.79
CA VAL A 262 14.39 -31.56 37.24
C VAL A 262 14.51 -32.85 38.04
N LYS A 263 14.55 -32.75 39.38
CA LYS A 263 14.62 -33.94 40.26
C LYS A 263 13.43 -34.87 40.07
N LEU A 264 12.23 -34.33 39.86
CA LEU A 264 11.01 -35.11 39.63
C LEU A 264 11.05 -35.83 38.28
N VAL A 265 11.46 -35.16 37.21
CA VAL A 265 11.60 -35.75 35.87
C VAL A 265 12.70 -36.82 35.86
N VAL A 266 13.87 -36.54 36.45
CA VAL A 266 14.95 -37.53 36.59
C VAL A 266 14.49 -38.73 37.40
N GLY A 267 13.75 -38.51 38.50
CA GLY A 267 13.15 -39.59 39.28
C GLY A 267 12.22 -40.48 38.46
N GLN A 268 11.35 -39.89 37.63
CA GLN A 268 10.45 -40.63 36.74
C GLN A 268 11.21 -41.42 35.67
N ILE A 269 12.29 -40.85 35.10
CA ILE A 269 13.15 -41.54 34.14
C ILE A 269 13.84 -42.74 34.80
N LEU A 270 14.39 -42.56 36.00
CA LEU A 270 15.03 -43.63 36.77
C LEU A 270 14.03 -44.75 37.12
N GLU A 271 12.79 -44.41 37.49
CA GLU A 271 11.71 -45.39 37.70
C GLU A 271 11.37 -46.17 36.43
N LEU A 272 11.30 -45.50 35.27
CA LEU A 272 11.07 -46.13 33.98
C LEU A 272 12.20 -47.10 33.62
N ILE A 273 13.46 -46.67 33.80
CA ILE A 273 14.64 -47.52 33.60
C ILE A 273 14.58 -48.73 34.54
N GLN A 274 14.32 -48.50 35.83
CA GLN A 274 14.20 -49.57 36.82
C GLN A 274 13.10 -50.55 36.45
N ARG A 275 11.93 -50.08 36.01
CA ARG A 275 10.83 -50.95 35.55
C ARG A 275 11.22 -51.74 34.31
N ARG A 276 11.99 -51.15 33.40
CA ARG A 276 12.48 -51.83 32.19
C ARG A 276 13.52 -52.91 32.52
N ILE A 277 14.40 -52.64 33.48
CA ILE A 277 15.36 -53.61 34.02
C ILE A 277 14.63 -54.73 34.76
N LEU A 278 13.62 -54.42 35.57
CA LEU A 278 12.79 -55.43 36.25
C LEU A 278 12.05 -56.29 35.23
N ASN A 279 11.38 -55.72 34.24
CA ASN A 279 10.74 -56.50 33.18
C ASN A 279 11.72 -57.41 32.42
N TYR A 280 12.97 -56.96 32.27
CA TYR A 280 14.04 -57.75 31.67
C TYR A 280 14.49 -58.92 32.59
N LEU A 281 14.71 -58.65 33.88
CA LEU A 281 15.19 -59.62 34.86
C LEU A 281 14.10 -60.61 35.31
N ASP A 282 12.85 -60.17 35.40
CA ASP A 282 11.68 -60.98 35.77
C ASP A 282 11.18 -61.86 34.61
N GLY A 283 11.85 -61.80 33.45
CA GLY A 283 11.65 -62.77 32.38
C GLY A 283 10.27 -62.68 31.73
N ASP A 284 9.89 -61.49 31.25
CA ASP A 284 8.87 -61.43 30.21
C ASP A 284 9.38 -62.21 28.99
N LEU A 285 8.90 -63.45 28.86
CA LEU A 285 9.33 -64.43 27.87
C LEU A 285 9.22 -63.86 26.45
N GLU A 286 8.27 -62.96 26.20
CA GLU A 286 8.07 -62.33 24.90
C GLU A 286 9.14 -61.28 24.59
N THR A 287 9.55 -60.52 25.62
CA THR A 287 10.64 -59.53 25.51
C THR A 287 11.99 -60.22 25.44
N ALA A 288 12.23 -61.27 26.23
CA ALA A 288 13.47 -62.06 26.22
C ALA A 288 13.70 -62.82 24.90
N VAL A 289 12.63 -63.31 24.25
CA VAL A 289 12.71 -63.98 22.94
C VAL A 289 13.00 -62.99 21.80
N LYS A 290 12.48 -61.77 21.87
CA LYS A 290 12.73 -60.70 20.87
C LYS A 290 14.00 -59.88 21.15
N PHE A 291 14.67 -60.11 22.28
CA PHE A 291 15.82 -59.32 22.73
C PHE A 291 17.10 -59.55 21.92
N PRO A 292 17.47 -60.78 21.50
CA PRO A 292 18.65 -61.00 20.65
C PRO A 292 18.54 -60.29 19.30
N GLU A 293 17.30 -60.09 18.80
CA GLU A 293 17.04 -59.37 17.56
C GLU A 293 17.11 -57.84 17.72
N LYS A 294 17.20 -57.33 18.96
CA LYS A 294 17.24 -55.90 19.30
C LYS A 294 18.49 -55.50 20.10
N LEU A 295 19.33 -56.45 20.47
CA LEU A 295 20.65 -56.20 21.02
C LEU A 295 21.55 -55.79 19.87
N GLN A 296 21.71 -54.49 19.68
CA GLN A 296 22.93 -53.97 19.09
C GLN A 296 24.07 -54.40 20.01
N THR A 297 25.09 -55.02 19.44
CA THR A 297 26.33 -55.29 20.16
C THR A 297 26.98 -53.95 20.53
N LEU A 298 27.89 -53.96 21.50
CA LEU A 298 28.67 -52.76 21.83
C LEU A 298 29.39 -52.23 20.58
N ASP A 299 29.80 -53.12 19.67
CA ASP A 299 30.39 -52.75 18.38
C ASP A 299 29.36 -52.08 17.45
N ASP A 300 28.11 -52.57 17.39
CA ASP A 300 27.04 -51.92 16.60
C ASP A 300 26.64 -50.54 17.16
N GLU A 301 26.72 -50.35 18.49
CA GLU A 301 26.50 -49.04 19.13
C GLU A 301 27.66 -48.07 18.88
N LEU A 302 28.90 -48.57 18.91
CA LEU A 302 30.10 -47.79 18.60
C LEU A 302 30.12 -47.36 17.12
N ASP A 303 29.82 -48.28 16.20
CA ASP A 303 29.72 -47.98 14.77
C ASP A 303 28.60 -46.95 14.49
N GLY A 304 27.46 -47.05 15.18
CA GLY A 304 26.38 -46.07 15.09
C GLY A 304 26.73 -44.71 15.72
N GLU A 305 27.61 -44.69 16.73
CA GLU A 305 28.14 -43.46 17.30
C GLU A 305 29.13 -42.79 16.36
N GLU A 306 29.94 -43.53 15.59
CA GLU A 306 30.82 -43.00 14.55
C GLU A 306 30.05 -42.37 13.38
N GLU A 307 28.85 -42.88 13.09
CA GLU A 307 27.94 -42.33 12.08
C GLU A 307 27.02 -41.21 12.60
N SER A 308 27.06 -40.91 13.91
CA SER A 308 26.23 -39.88 14.55
C SER A 308 26.68 -38.47 14.17
N ASP A 309 25.72 -37.57 13.92
CA ASP A 309 25.95 -36.11 13.75
C ASP A 309 26.65 -35.44 14.96
N TRP A 310 26.82 -36.19 16.05
CA TRP A 310 27.50 -35.76 17.28
C TRP A 310 28.93 -36.27 17.42
N TYR A 311 29.34 -37.29 16.65
CA TYR A 311 30.66 -37.92 16.76
C TYR A 311 31.81 -36.91 16.66
N SER A 312 31.69 -35.98 15.70
CA SER A 312 32.72 -34.99 15.41
C SER A 312 32.55 -33.68 16.17
N LYS A 313 31.58 -33.58 17.10
CA LYS A 313 31.33 -32.33 17.85
C LYS A 313 32.07 -32.37 19.19
N GLU A 314 33.07 -31.51 19.33
CA GLU A 314 33.73 -31.30 20.62
C GLU A 314 32.72 -30.83 21.68
N LEU A 315 32.80 -31.43 22.87
CA LEU A 315 31.90 -31.24 24.01
C LEU A 315 31.86 -29.81 24.61
N ASN A 316 32.45 -28.82 23.93
CA ASN A 316 32.49 -27.42 24.34
C ASN A 316 32.39 -26.43 23.16
N HIS A 317 31.82 -26.81 22.01
CA HIS A 317 31.68 -25.87 20.91
C HIS A 317 30.53 -24.88 21.16
N HIS A 318 30.83 -23.78 21.85
CA HIS A 318 30.07 -22.54 21.70
C HIS A 318 30.24 -22.08 20.25
N SER A 319 29.20 -22.22 19.43
CA SER A 319 29.18 -21.55 18.13
C SER A 319 29.02 -20.06 18.38
N GLU A 320 29.93 -19.24 17.85
CA GLU A 320 29.91 -17.76 17.86
C GLU A 320 28.74 -17.14 17.07
N LYS A 321 27.59 -17.81 16.99
CA LYS A 321 26.34 -17.34 16.38
C LYS A 321 25.21 -17.13 17.38
N GLU A 322 25.54 -17.11 18.68
CA GLU A 322 24.68 -16.54 19.72
C GLU A 322 25.29 -15.22 20.22
N GLU A 323 25.28 -14.19 19.38
CA GLU A 323 25.23 -12.77 19.77
C GLU A 323 24.17 -12.02 18.94
#